data_AF-G1WGE4-F1
#
_entry.id   AF-G1WGE4-F1
#
_cell.length_a   1.000
_cell.length_b   1.000
_cell.length_c   1.000
_cell.angle_alpha   90.00
_cell.angle_beta   90.00
_cell.angle_gamma   90.00
#
_symmetry.space_group_name_H-M   'P 1'
#
loop_
_entity.id
_entity.type
_entity.pdbx_description
1 polymer ?
#
loop_
_entity_poly.entity_id
_entity_poly.type
_entity_poly.pdbx_seq_one_letter_code
_entity_poly.pdbx_strand_id
1 'polypeptide(L)'
;MTAEEYFEIARDTVRRIERHPYMVQAMLSRETCKAQSYDSIGHGSGSTDARTLTDSRMDMEERFRRERADMLSVVEDARAVCRGVRAANPHHSLWGDALELYYIEDMTIDTLACALYISRSQAYIELQRALEWVDSVGIARAKDGMGQAALF
;
A
#
# COMPACT_ATOMS: atom_id res chain seq x y z
N MET A 1 16.84 8.68 -0.51
CA MET A 1 15.80 7.72 -0.15
C MET A 1 16.48 6.39 0.03
N THR A 2 16.49 5.89 1.27
CA THR A 2 16.99 4.55 1.59
C THR A 2 15.94 3.51 1.25
N ALA A 3 16.35 2.24 1.21
CA ALA A 3 15.46 1.10 1.04
C ALA A 3 14.45 1.04 2.18
N GLU A 4 14.88 1.28 3.42
CA GLU A 4 14.01 1.30 4.60
C GLU A 4 12.94 2.39 4.48
N GLU A 5 13.32 3.63 4.15
CA GLU A 5 12.38 4.73 3.95
C GLU A 5 11.35 4.40 2.86
N TYR A 6 11.81 3.83 1.74
CA TYR A 6 10.96 3.42 0.63
C TYR A 6 9.93 2.37 1.05
N PHE A 7 10.37 1.33 1.77
CA PHE A 7 9.48 0.26 2.20
C PHE A 7 8.56 0.66 3.36
N GLU A 8 8.99 1.56 4.26
CA GLU A 8 8.09 2.14 5.28
C GLU A 8 6.98 3.00 4.64
N ILE A 9 7.27 3.75 3.57
CA ILE A 9 6.22 4.44 2.79
C ILE A 9 5.22 3.44 2.23
N ALA A 10 5.67 2.32 1.68
CA ALA A 10 4.80 1.27 1.16
C ALA A 10 3.94 0.65 2.30
N ARG A 11 4.55 0.35 3.45
CA ARG A 11 3.88 -0.20 4.63
C ARG A 11 2.81 0.73 5.18
N ASP A 12 3.11 2.01 5.33
CA ASP A 12 2.13 3.01 5.73
C ASP A 12 1.00 3.15 4.70
N THR A 13 1.31 2.98 3.41
CA THR A 13 0.31 2.98 2.34
C THR A 13 -0.62 1.76 2.43
N VAL A 14 -0.09 0.56 2.71
CA VAL A 14 -0.91 -0.63 2.99
C VAL A 14 -1.88 -0.36 4.14
N ARG A 15 -1.37 0.14 5.28
CA ARG A 15 -2.20 0.48 6.44
C ARG A 15 -3.28 1.51 6.12
N ARG A 16 -2.98 2.50 5.25
CA ARG A 16 -3.96 3.47 4.76
C ARG A 16 -5.04 2.81 3.91
N ILE A 17 -4.66 1.92 2.99
CA ILE A 17 -5.60 1.15 2.16
C ILE A 17 -6.53 0.31 3.05
N GLU A 18 -6.00 -0.39 4.06
CA GLU A 18 -6.80 -1.22 4.97
C GLU A 18 -7.76 -0.40 5.85
N ARG A 19 -7.38 0.82 6.22
CA ARG A 19 -8.24 1.76 6.97
C ARG A 19 -9.27 2.46 6.08
N HIS A 20 -9.06 2.49 4.77
CA HIS A 20 -9.87 3.24 3.81
C HIS A 20 -11.36 2.85 3.77
N PRO A 21 -11.77 1.57 3.91
CA PRO A 21 -13.19 1.19 3.97
C PRO A 21 -13.93 1.87 5.13
N TYR A 22 -13.27 2.01 6.28
CA TYR A 22 -13.86 2.65 7.46
C TYR A 22 -14.01 4.17 7.30
N MET A 23 -13.10 4.81 6.57
CA MET A 23 -13.19 6.25 6.28
C MET A 23 -14.33 6.56 5.32
N VAL A 24 -14.48 5.80 4.22
CA VAL A 24 -15.59 5.97 3.27
C VAL A 24 -16.93 5.70 3.97
N GLN A 25 -17.03 4.65 4.78
CA GLN A 25 -18.24 4.35 5.54
C GLN A 25 -18.58 5.45 6.56
N ALA A 26 -17.58 5.99 7.27
CA ALA A 26 -17.78 7.09 8.21
C ALA A 26 -18.20 8.40 7.51
N MET A 27 -17.71 8.64 6.30
CA MET A 27 -18.10 9.80 5.47
C MET A 27 -19.53 9.63 4.94
N LEU A 28 -19.87 8.48 4.36
CA LEU A 28 -21.23 8.16 3.91
C LEU A 28 -22.24 8.28 5.06
N SER A 29 -21.88 7.82 6.27
CA SER A 29 -22.76 7.93 7.45
C SER A 29 -22.98 9.38 7.91
N ARG A 30 -22.02 10.29 7.66
CA ARG A 30 -22.19 11.73 7.95
C ARG A 30 -23.03 12.43 6.89
N GLU A 31 -22.91 12.02 5.63
CA GLU A 31 -23.67 12.58 4.51
C GLU A 31 -25.14 12.14 4.54
N THR A 32 -25.44 10.89 4.91
CA THR A 32 -26.81 10.42 5.11
C THR A 32 -27.50 11.12 6.28
N CYS A 33 -26.79 11.37 7.38
CA CYS A 33 -27.31 12.18 8.50
C CYS A 33 -27.63 13.63 8.09
N LYS A 34 -26.81 14.25 7.22
CA LYS A 34 -27.10 15.60 6.70
C LYS A 34 -28.28 15.59 5.74
N ALA A 35 -28.37 14.62 4.83
CA ALA A 35 -29.50 14.48 3.91
C ALA A 35 -30.84 14.31 4.66
N GLN A 36 -30.88 13.52 5.74
CA GLN A 36 -32.07 13.38 6.58
C GLN A 36 -32.45 14.65 7.34
N SER A 37 -31.48 15.52 7.65
CA SER A 37 -31.75 16.78 8.37
C SER A 37 -32.36 17.90 7.51
N TYR A 38 -32.39 17.75 6.18
CA TYR A 38 -32.98 18.74 5.26
C TYR A 38 -34.45 18.49 4.90
N ASP A 39 -35.03 17.36 5.31
CA ASP A 39 -36.43 17.01 4.97
C ASP A 39 -37.50 17.76 5.79
N SER A 40 -37.12 18.80 6.53
CA SER A 40 -38.11 19.73 7.08
C SER A 40 -37.63 21.17 6.93
N ILE A 41 -38.16 21.85 5.92
CA ILE A 41 -38.75 23.20 5.94
C ILE A 41 -38.66 23.82 4.53
N GLY A 42 -39.80 23.90 3.82
CA GLY A 42 -40.10 25.03 2.92
C GLY A 42 -39.86 24.87 1.42
N HIS A 43 -40.97 24.83 0.66
CA HIS A 43 -41.20 25.28 -0.72
C HIS A 43 -40.02 25.64 -1.66
N GLY A 44 -39.92 24.92 -2.79
CA GLY A 44 -39.51 25.45 -4.11
C GLY A 44 -38.12 25.05 -4.63
N SER A 45 -38.07 24.55 -5.88
CA SER A 45 -36.86 24.26 -6.70
C SER A 45 -36.20 22.86 -6.60
N GLY A 46 -36.99 21.79 -6.67
CA GLY A 46 -36.52 20.39 -6.49
C GLY A 46 -35.83 19.69 -7.67
N SER A 47 -35.27 20.37 -8.68
CA SER A 47 -34.63 19.70 -9.84
C SER A 47 -33.14 20.00 -10.01
N THR A 48 -32.68 21.20 -9.62
CA THR A 48 -31.28 21.63 -9.79
C THR A 48 -30.38 21.09 -8.67
N ASP A 49 -30.91 20.99 -7.45
CA ASP A 49 -30.11 20.63 -6.26
C ASP A 49 -29.81 19.13 -6.18
N ALA A 50 -30.77 18.27 -6.55
CA ALA A 50 -30.55 16.82 -6.56
C ALA A 50 -29.49 16.39 -7.58
N ARG A 51 -29.45 17.06 -8.74
CA ARG A 51 -28.43 16.82 -9.77
C ARG A 51 -27.05 17.31 -9.33
N THR A 52 -26.97 18.52 -8.76
CA THR A 52 -25.71 19.08 -8.26
C THR A 52 -25.11 18.24 -7.11
N LEU A 53 -25.96 17.70 -6.23
CA LEU A 53 -25.54 16.77 -5.17
C LEU A 53 -25.06 15.43 -5.74
N THR A 54 -25.74 14.91 -6.76
CA THR A 54 -25.33 13.67 -7.45
C THR A 54 -23.99 13.84 -8.16
N ASP A 55 -23.82 14.95 -8.89
CA ASP A 55 -22.58 15.30 -9.60
C ASP A 55 -21.42 15.47 -8.59
N SER A 56 -21.65 16.18 -7.48
CA SER A 56 -20.64 16.35 -6.41
C SER A 56 -20.24 15.03 -5.77
N ARG A 57 -21.19 14.11 -5.59
CA ARG A 57 -20.91 12.76 -5.06
C ARG A 57 -20.12 11.94 -6.07
N MET A 58 -20.48 12.00 -7.35
CA MET A 58 -19.76 11.30 -8.42
C MET A 58 -18.30 11.77 -8.52
N ASP A 59 -18.07 13.08 -8.45
CA ASP A 59 -16.72 13.66 -8.45
C ASP A 59 -15.91 13.21 -7.23
N MET A 60 -16.55 13.12 -6.06
CA MET A 60 -15.92 12.64 -4.84
C MET A 60 -15.56 11.14 -4.92
N GLU A 61 -16.48 10.29 -5.38
CA GLU A 61 -16.24 8.87 -5.58
C GLU A 61 -15.12 8.61 -6.59
N GLU A 62 -15.08 9.38 -7.68
CA GLU A 62 -14.01 9.32 -8.68
C GLU A 62 -12.66 9.75 -8.09
N ARG A 63 -12.62 10.80 -7.26
CA ARG A 63 -11.40 11.19 -6.57
C ARG A 63 -10.88 10.08 -5.66
N PHE A 64 -11.75 9.46 -4.86
CA PHE A 64 -11.37 8.34 -3.99
C PHE A 64 -10.91 7.12 -4.77
N ARG A 65 -11.54 6.83 -5.91
CA ARG A 65 -11.14 5.74 -6.81
C ARG A 65 -9.73 5.96 -7.33
N ARG A 66 -9.41 7.18 -7.76
CA ARG A 66 -8.06 7.56 -8.23
C ARG A 66 -7.02 7.47 -7.12
N GLU A 67 -7.32 8.06 -5.96
CA GLU A 67 -6.41 8.01 -4.80
C GLU A 67 -6.11 6.57 -4.37
N ARG A 68 -7.14 5.70 -4.36
CA ARG A 68 -6.94 4.27 -4.09
C ARG A 68 -6.10 3.57 -5.16
N ALA A 69 -6.28 3.92 -6.44
CA ALA A 69 -5.47 3.36 -7.52
C ALA A 69 -3.99 3.78 -7.38
N ASP A 70 -3.74 5.05 -7.02
CA ASP A 70 -2.39 5.56 -6.79
C ASP A 70 -1.71 4.84 -5.62
N MET A 71 -2.43 4.68 -4.50
CA MET A 71 -1.92 3.92 -3.35
C MET A 71 -1.61 2.46 -3.70
N LEU A 72 -2.49 1.79 -4.47
CA LEU A 72 -2.24 0.44 -4.93
C LEU A 72 -1.03 0.35 -5.86
N SER A 73 -0.81 1.37 -6.70
CA SER A 73 0.37 1.45 -7.56
C SER A 73 1.67 1.52 -6.74
N VAL A 74 1.68 2.26 -5.63
CA VAL A 74 2.85 2.33 -4.73
C VAL A 74 3.15 0.96 -4.11
N VAL A 75 2.11 0.26 -3.62
CA VAL A 75 2.29 -1.07 -3.03
C VAL A 75 2.76 -2.09 -4.07
N GLU A 76 2.20 -2.06 -5.28
CA GLU A 76 2.62 -2.96 -6.35
C GLU A 76 4.05 -2.69 -6.82
N ASP A 77 4.48 -1.42 -6.83
CA ASP A 77 5.87 -1.05 -7.12
C ASP A 77 6.83 -1.65 -6.08
N ALA A 78 6.49 -1.59 -4.79
CA ALA A 78 7.27 -2.23 -3.73
C ALA A 78 7.28 -3.76 -3.85
N ARG A 79 6.16 -4.40 -4.19
CA ARG A 79 6.12 -5.85 -4.47
C ARG A 79 7.01 -6.22 -5.67
N ALA A 80 7.08 -5.37 -6.69
CA ALA A 80 7.99 -5.59 -7.81
C ALA A 80 9.46 -5.59 -7.36
N VAL A 81 9.84 -4.71 -6.42
CA VAL A 81 11.17 -4.75 -5.79
C VAL A 81 11.40 -6.08 -5.07
N CYS A 82 10.45 -6.57 -4.27
CA CYS A 82 10.59 -7.86 -3.60
C CYS A 82 10.77 -9.02 -4.59
N ARG A 83 10.04 -9.02 -5.71
CA ARG A 83 10.22 -10.02 -6.79
C ARG A 83 11.60 -9.94 -7.43
N GLY A 84 12.09 -8.74 -7.70
CA GLY A 84 13.44 -8.52 -8.24
C GLY A 84 14.54 -8.97 -7.26
N VAL A 85 14.40 -8.69 -5.96
CA VAL A 85 15.32 -9.18 -4.93
C VAL A 85 15.40 -10.72 -4.93
N ARG A 86 14.26 -11.43 -5.00
CA ARG A 86 14.24 -12.90 -5.10
C ARG A 86 14.98 -13.40 -6.35
N ALA A 87 14.75 -12.75 -7.49
CA ALA A 87 15.37 -13.14 -8.76
C ALA A 87 16.89 -12.93 -8.75
N ALA A 88 17.36 -11.82 -8.20
CA ALA A 88 18.78 -11.47 -8.18
C ALA A 88 19.61 -12.29 -7.16
N ASN A 89 18.97 -12.84 -6.13
CA ASN A 89 19.65 -13.44 -4.99
C ASN A 89 19.21 -14.91 -4.74
N PRO A 90 19.47 -15.85 -5.67
CA PRO A 90 19.04 -17.25 -5.52
C PRO A 90 19.68 -17.96 -4.32
N HIS A 91 20.85 -17.50 -3.86
CA HIS A 91 21.54 -18.03 -2.68
C HIS A 91 21.08 -17.38 -1.37
N HIS A 92 20.25 -16.33 -1.43
CA HIS A 92 19.66 -15.66 -0.29
C HIS A 92 18.13 -15.63 -0.42
N SER A 93 17.53 -16.82 -0.46
CA SER A 93 16.11 -17.02 -0.77
C SER A 93 15.15 -16.28 0.17
N LEU A 94 15.60 -15.97 1.40
CA LEU A 94 14.77 -15.32 2.42
C LEU A 94 14.61 -13.81 2.22
N TRP A 95 15.47 -13.14 1.45
CA TRP A 95 15.51 -11.67 1.42
C TRP A 95 14.25 -11.04 0.85
N GLY A 96 13.79 -11.53 -0.31
CA GLY A 96 12.56 -11.01 -0.91
C GLY A 96 11.32 -11.34 -0.10
N ASP A 97 11.27 -12.52 0.53
CA ASP A 97 10.19 -12.91 1.42
C ASP A 97 10.18 -12.07 2.71
N ALA A 98 11.36 -11.81 3.29
CA ALA A 98 11.48 -10.99 4.49
C ALA A 98 10.97 -9.56 4.27
N LEU A 99 11.35 -8.95 3.15
CA LEU A 99 10.88 -7.61 2.77
C LEU A 99 9.37 -7.58 2.54
N GLU A 100 8.83 -8.54 1.78
CA GLU A 100 7.41 -8.56 1.43
C GLU A 100 6.53 -8.84 2.67
N LEU A 101 6.87 -9.85 3.47
CA LEU A 101 6.10 -10.20 4.66
C LEU A 101 6.14 -9.09 5.71
N TYR A 102 7.30 -8.46 5.93
CA TYR A 102 7.43 -7.43 6.95
C TYR A 102 6.75 -6.11 6.56
N TYR A 103 7.02 -5.62 5.34
CA TYR A 103 6.56 -4.29 4.93
C TYR A 103 5.21 -4.30 4.22
N ILE A 104 4.94 -5.31 3.38
CA ILE A 104 3.72 -5.33 2.56
C ILE A 104 2.60 -6.07 3.27
N GLU A 105 2.90 -7.19 3.93
CA GLU A 105 1.91 -7.92 4.74
C GLU A 105 1.84 -7.41 6.20
N ASP A 106 2.51 -6.28 6.49
CA ASP A 106 2.54 -5.57 7.78
C ASP A 106 2.88 -6.47 8.99
N MET A 107 3.67 -7.53 8.79
CA MET A 107 3.99 -8.45 9.88
C MET A 107 4.91 -7.81 10.93
N THR A 108 4.76 -8.28 12.17
CA THR A 108 5.77 -8.03 13.21
C THR A 108 6.99 -8.92 12.99
N ILE A 109 8.14 -8.57 13.58
CA ILE A 109 9.35 -9.43 13.51
C ILE A 109 9.08 -10.83 14.09
N ASP A 110 8.26 -10.93 15.13
CA ASP A 110 7.92 -12.22 15.74
C ASP A 110 7.06 -13.09 14.78
N THR A 111 6.07 -12.48 14.12
CA THR A 111 5.26 -13.16 13.10
C THR A 111 6.08 -13.55 11.88
N LEU A 112 6.99 -12.66 11.44
CA LEU A 112 7.92 -12.91 10.34
C LEU A 112 8.81 -14.11 10.62
N ALA A 113 9.40 -14.18 11.82
CA ALA A 113 10.27 -15.28 12.23
C ALA A 113 9.52 -16.62 12.19
N CYS A 114 8.28 -16.65 12.68
CA CYS A 114 7.40 -17.81 12.58
C CYS A 114 7.09 -18.19 11.13
N ALA A 115 6.77 -17.22 10.27
CA ALA A 115 6.45 -17.45 8.86
C ALA A 115 7.64 -18.01 8.06
N LEU A 116 8.85 -17.55 8.37
CA LEU A 116 10.09 -17.99 7.73
C LEU A 116 10.72 -19.22 8.39
N TYR A 117 10.14 -19.74 9.47
CA TYR A 117 10.68 -20.86 10.26
C TYR A 117 12.12 -20.64 10.76
N ILE A 118 12.44 -19.41 11.16
CA ILE A 118 13.76 -19.01 11.67
C ILE A 118 13.65 -18.34 13.04
N SER A 119 14.79 -18.11 13.70
CA SER A 119 14.79 -17.37 14.96
C SER A 119 14.49 -15.88 14.74
N ARG A 120 13.95 -15.22 15.76
CA ARG A 120 13.68 -13.77 15.76
C ARG A 120 14.92 -12.95 15.37
N SER A 121 16.08 -13.30 15.94
CA SER A 121 17.34 -12.64 15.63
C SER A 121 17.77 -12.85 14.18
N GLN A 122 17.58 -14.06 13.64
CA GLN A 122 17.90 -14.34 12.24
C GLN A 122 16.98 -13.57 11.30
N ALA A 123 15.67 -13.50 11.59
CA ALA A 123 14.72 -12.73 10.79
C ALA A 123 15.13 -11.25 10.70
N TYR A 124 15.55 -10.66 11.81
CA TYR A 124 16.07 -9.30 11.84
C TYR A 124 17.35 -9.14 10.99
N ILE A 125 18.29 -10.08 11.08
CA ILE A 125 19.53 -10.06 10.30
C ILE A 125 19.25 -10.18 8.80
N GLU A 126 18.38 -11.10 8.39
CA GLU A 126 18.04 -11.27 6.97
C GLU A 126 17.32 -10.05 6.40
N LEU A 127 16.39 -9.47 7.17
CA LEU A 127 15.71 -8.24 6.77
C LEU A 127 16.69 -7.08 6.58
N GLN A 128 17.60 -6.89 7.54
CA GLN A 128 18.61 -5.82 7.47
C GLN A 128 19.57 -6.01 6.29
N ARG A 129 20.03 -7.24 6.06
CA ARG A 129 20.90 -7.57 4.91
C ARG A 129 20.19 -7.33 3.57
N ALA A 130 18.92 -7.67 3.48
CA ALA A 130 18.11 -7.41 2.29
C ALA A 130 18.03 -5.90 2.01
N LEU A 131 17.78 -5.07 3.03
CA LEU A 131 17.75 -3.62 2.90
C LEU A 131 19.11 -3.05 2.49
N GLU A 132 20.19 -3.46 3.15
CA GLU A 132 21.56 -3.05 2.81
C GLU A 132 21.93 -3.42 1.37
N TRP A 133 21.51 -4.60 0.92
CA TRP A 133 21.68 -5.00 -0.47
C TRP A 133 20.91 -4.07 -1.41
N VAL A 134 19.62 -3.80 -1.15
CA VAL A 134 18.81 -2.88 -1.98
C VAL A 134 19.44 -1.48 -2.03
N ASP A 135 19.94 -0.97 -0.91
CA ASP A 135 20.63 0.31 -0.85
C ASP A 135 21.92 0.32 -1.68
N SER A 136 22.69 -0.77 -1.65
CA SER A 136 23.94 -0.86 -2.41
C SER A 136 23.72 -0.88 -3.92
N VAL A 137 22.58 -1.39 -4.39
CA VAL A 137 22.27 -1.57 -5.82
C VAL A 137 21.37 -0.48 -6.37
N GLY A 138 20.57 0.15 -5.50
CA GLY A 138 19.51 1.10 -5.83
C GLY A 138 18.19 0.42 -6.18
N ILE A 139 17.07 1.04 -5.75
CA ILE A 139 15.70 0.50 -5.86
C ILE A 139 15.33 0.10 -7.30
N ALA A 140 15.64 0.95 -8.29
CA ALA A 140 15.31 0.67 -9.68
C ALA A 140 15.98 -0.62 -10.19
N ARG A 141 17.26 -0.81 -9.86
CA ARG A 141 17.99 -2.02 -10.25
C ARG A 141 17.57 -3.25 -9.45
N ALA A 142 17.26 -3.07 -8.16
CA ALA A 142 16.69 -4.13 -7.33
C ALA A 142 15.37 -4.63 -7.92
N LYS A 143 14.49 -3.71 -8.37
CA LYS A 143 13.22 -4.02 -9.04
C LYS A 143 13.39 -4.83 -10.32
N ASP A 144 14.38 -4.48 -11.12
CA ASP A 144 14.69 -5.23 -12.35
C ASP A 144 15.36 -6.59 -12.06
N GLY A 145 15.63 -6.91 -10.79
CA GLY A 145 16.38 -8.10 -10.38
C GLY A 145 17.83 -8.08 -10.86
N MET A 146 18.39 -6.87 -11.01
CA MET A 146 19.66 -6.59 -11.68
C MET A 146 19.70 -7.06 -13.14
N GLY A 147 18.59 -6.86 -13.87
CA GLY A 147 18.46 -7.05 -15.32
C GLY A 147 18.46 -8.52 -15.75
N GLN A 148 17.58 -9.37 -15.22
CA GLN A 148 17.40 -10.80 -15.57
C GLN A 148 18.66 -11.71 -15.77
N ALA A 149 19.85 -11.32 -15.28
CA ALA A 149 21.18 -11.76 -15.75
C ALA A 149 21.58 -11.04 -17.05
N ALA A 150 22.73 -10.36 -17.08
CA ALA A 150 23.15 -9.57 -18.25
C ALA A 150 23.31 -10.37 -19.56
N LEU A 151 23.18 -11.69 -19.53
CA LEU A 151 23.36 -12.65 -20.60
C LEU A 151 22.66 -13.96 -20.13
N PHE A 152 21.84 -14.61 -20.95
CA PHE A 152 22.36 -15.81 -21.63
C PHE A 152 23.77 -15.63 -22.17
#